data_AF-A0A924GK41-F1
#
_entry.id   AF-A0A924GK41-F1
#
_cell.length_a   1.000
_cell.length_b   1.000
_cell.length_c   1.000
_cell.angle_alpha   90.00
_cell.angle_beta   90.00
_cell.angle_gamma   90.00
#
_symmetry.space_group_name_H-M   'P 1'
#
loop_
_entity.id
_entity.type
_entity.pdbx_description
1 polymer ?
#
loop_
_entity_poly.entity_id
_entity_poly.type
_entity_poly.pdbx_seq_one_letter_code
_entity_poly.pdbx_strand_id
1 'polypeptide(L)'
;MEQLEQLITSWLSVREAADKLQVSPNKVRQWIREGELIAVPDGHDQRVPADCIDGGKIIKGLGGTLTLLADVGFDETESAIWLFTTDDSL
;
A
#
# COMPACT_ATOMS: atom_id res chain seq x y z
N MET A 1 0.20 -14.15 0.00
CA MET A 1 -1.04 -13.76 0.69
C MET A 1 -1.01 -14.09 2.17
N GLU A 2 -0.86 -15.35 2.58
CA GLU A 2 -0.88 -15.75 4.00
C GLU A 2 0.06 -14.94 4.92
N GLN A 3 1.30 -14.67 4.49
CA GLN A 3 2.23 -13.83 5.27
C GLN A 3 1.74 -12.38 5.45
N LEU A 4 1.19 -11.78 4.40
CA LEU A 4 0.68 -10.41 4.46
C LEU A 4 -0.57 -10.31 5.33
N GLU A 5 -1.38 -11.36 5.41
CA GLU A 5 -2.52 -11.42 6.33
C GLU A 5 -2.09 -11.47 7.80
N GLN A 6 -0.87 -11.93 8.09
CA GLN A 6 -0.27 -11.90 9.43
C GLN A 6 0.33 -10.53 9.78
N LEU A 7 0.85 -9.80 8.78
CA LEU A 7 1.49 -8.50 8.95
C LEU A 7 0.50 -7.32 8.90
N ILE A 8 -0.55 -7.42 8.09
CA ILE A 8 -1.50 -6.33 7.82
C ILE A 8 -2.87 -6.74 8.32
N THR A 9 -3.33 -6.04 9.36
CA THR A 9 -4.59 -6.34 10.04
C THR A 9 -5.81 -5.72 9.38
N SER A 10 -5.63 -4.69 8.55
CA SER A 10 -6.72 -3.98 7.88
C SER A 10 -6.42 -3.71 6.41
N TRP A 11 -7.36 -4.11 5.56
CA TRP A 11 -7.30 -3.96 4.11
C TRP A 11 -8.44 -3.08 3.60
N LEU A 12 -8.19 -2.39 2.50
CA LEU A 12 -9.16 -1.56 1.80
C LEU A 12 -9.20 -1.98 0.34
N SER A 13 -10.38 -2.06 -0.23
CA SER A 13 -10.56 -1.98 -1.67
C SER A 13 -10.14 -0.60 -2.19
N VAL A 14 -9.90 -0.49 -3.50
CA VAL A 14 -9.65 0.81 -4.15
C VAL A 14 -10.79 1.81 -3.90
N ARG A 15 -12.03 1.32 -3.77
CA ARG A 15 -13.20 2.18 -3.49
C ARG A 15 -13.17 2.71 -2.05
N GLU A 16 -12.91 1.85 -1.07
CA GLU A 16 -12.82 2.27 0.34
C GLU A 16 -11.62 3.21 0.57
N ALA A 17 -10.49 2.95 -0.10
CA ALA A 17 -9.35 3.87 -0.09
C ALA A 17 -9.72 5.25 -0.67
N ALA A 18 -10.49 5.28 -1.76
CA ALA A 18 -10.98 6.52 -2.37
C ALA A 18 -11.92 7.29 -1.44
N ASP A 19 -12.81 6.57 -0.75
CA ASP A 19 -13.72 7.16 0.25
C ASP A 19 -12.92 7.76 1.42
N LYS A 20 -11.90 7.05 1.94
CA LYS A 20 -11.02 7.59 3.00
C LYS A 20 -10.24 8.82 2.55
N LEU A 21 -9.72 8.81 1.32
CA LEU A 21 -8.91 9.90 0.75
C LEU A 21 -9.76 11.05 0.20
N GLN A 22 -11.10 10.92 0.18
CA GLN A 22 -12.03 11.89 -0.39
C GLN A 22 -11.69 12.24 -1.86
N VAL A 23 -11.34 11.22 -2.65
CA VAL A 23 -11.03 11.35 -4.08
C VAL A 23 -11.80 10.32 -4.91
N SER A 24 -11.64 10.35 -6.23
CA SER A 24 -12.21 9.30 -7.09
C SER A 24 -11.38 8.00 -7.03
N PRO A 25 -11.99 6.82 -7.25
CA PRO A 25 -11.26 5.56 -7.42
C PRO A 25 -10.21 5.60 -8.53
N ASN A 26 -10.42 6.40 -9.57
CA ASN A 26 -9.43 6.59 -10.63
C ASN A 26 -8.18 7.32 -10.14
N LYS A 27 -8.33 8.28 -9.21
CA LYS A 27 -7.19 8.96 -8.61
C LYS A 27 -6.35 8.01 -7.74
N VAL A 28 -7.02 7.10 -7.01
CA VAL A 28 -6.34 6.03 -6.25
C VAL A 28 -5.56 5.11 -7.18
N ARG A 29 -6.17 4.61 -8.27
CA ARG A 29 -5.45 3.79 -9.28
C ARG A 29 -4.30 4.54 -9.94
N GLN A 30 -4.46 5.85 -10.15
CA GLN A 30 -3.38 6.69 -10.63
C GLN A 30 -2.20 6.70 -9.65
N TRP A 31 -2.45 6.93 -8.36
CA TRP A 31 -1.40 6.90 -7.33
C TRP A 31 -0.73 5.53 -7.22
N ILE A 32 -1.49 4.43 -7.36
CA ILE A 32 -0.93 3.08 -7.38
C ILE A 32 0.04 2.90 -8.54
N ARG A 33 -0.38 3.27 -9.75
CA ARG A 33 0.48 3.22 -10.95
C ARG A 33 1.69 4.15 -10.87
N GLU A 34 1.57 5.27 -10.16
CA GLU A 34 2.65 6.24 -9.96
C GLU A 34 3.61 5.85 -8.82
N GLY A 35 3.32 4.76 -8.10
CA GLY A 35 4.12 4.34 -6.95
C GLY A 35 3.94 5.22 -5.72
N GLU A 36 2.91 6.07 -5.68
CA GLU A 36 2.58 6.93 -4.53
C GLU A 36 1.80 6.17 -3.45
N LEU A 37 1.06 5.14 -3.83
CA LEU A 37 0.29 4.27 -2.93
C LEU A 37 0.54 2.81 -3.33
N ILE A 38 0.66 1.90 -2.36
CA ILE A 38 0.83 0.48 -2.64
C ILE A 38 -0.52 -0.26 -2.66
N ALA A 39 -0.68 -1.21 -3.57
CA ALA A 39 -1.75 -2.19 -3.56
C ALA A 39 -1.19 -3.58 -3.86
N VAL A 40 -1.60 -4.58 -3.09
CA VAL A 40 -1.17 -5.96 -3.24
C VAL A 40 -2.20 -6.73 -4.07
N PRO A 41 -1.78 -7.55 -5.06
CA PRO A 41 -2.68 -8.45 -5.77
C PRO A 41 -3.41 -9.41 -4.83
N ASP A 42 -4.73 -9.54 -5.01
CA ASP A 42 -5.60 -10.46 -4.27
C ASP A 42 -6.53 -11.16 -5.25
N GLY A 43 -6.06 -12.27 -5.82
CA GLY A 43 -6.77 -13.00 -6.87
C GLY A 43 -6.92 -12.17 -8.15
N HIS A 44 -8.14 -11.76 -8.46
CA HIS A 44 -8.46 -10.92 -9.63
C HIS A 44 -8.52 -9.42 -9.29
N ASP A 45 -8.46 -9.07 -8.01
CA ASP A 45 -8.51 -7.71 -7.51
C ASP A 45 -7.17 -7.29 -6.89
N GLN A 46 -7.13 -6.09 -6.31
CA GLN A 46 -6.00 -5.59 -5.54
C GLN A 46 -6.51 -4.90 -4.27
N ARG A 47 -5.76 -5.04 -3.17
CA ARG A 47 -6.11 -4.46 -1.87
C ARG A 47 -5.01 -3.51 -1.39
N VAL A 48 -5.43 -2.40 -0.81
CA VAL A 48 -4.58 -1.37 -0.22
C VAL A 48 -4.49 -1.61 1.29
N PRO A 49 -3.31 -1.67 1.91
CA PRO A 49 -3.18 -1.69 3.36
C PRO A 49 -3.76 -0.42 3.97
N ALA A 50 -4.66 -0.53 4.95
CA ALA A 50 -5.37 0.63 5.51
C ALA A 50 -4.42 1.63 6.18
N ASP A 51 -3.33 1.13 6.75
CA ASP A 51 -2.31 1.92 7.43
C ASP A 51 -1.49 2.79 6.47
N CYS A 52 -1.59 2.61 5.15
CA CYS A 52 -0.98 3.55 4.18
C CYS A 52 -1.71 4.90 4.10
N ILE A 53 -2.87 5.04 4.76
CA ILE A 53 -3.72 6.23 4.73
C ILE A 53 -3.97 6.71 6.16
N ASP A 54 -3.60 7.96 6.45
CA ASP A 54 -3.86 8.62 7.72
C ASP A 54 -4.45 10.02 7.51
N GLY A 55 -5.46 10.40 8.29
CA GLY A 55 -6.10 11.72 8.23
C GLY A 55 -6.60 12.13 6.84
N GLY A 56 -7.05 11.17 6.02
CA GLY A 56 -7.51 11.41 4.65
C GLY A 56 -6.38 11.70 3.65
N LYS A 57 -5.14 11.34 3.97
CA LYS A 57 -3.96 11.49 3.13
C LYS A 57 -3.15 10.20 3.08
N ILE A 58 -2.39 10.02 2.01
CA ILE A 58 -1.36 8.99 1.96
C ILE A 58 -0.28 9.35 2.99
N ILE A 59 0.24 8.35 3.73
CA ILE A 59 1.34 8.56 4.67
C ILE A 59 2.52 9.24 3.98
N LYS A 60 3.05 10.26 4.63
CA LYS A 60 4.19 11.02 4.13
C LYS A 60 5.41 10.12 3.95
N GLY A 61 6.04 10.18 2.78
CA GLY A 61 7.26 9.44 2.47
C GLY A 61 7.03 8.02 1.94
N LEU A 62 5.78 7.55 1.87
CA LEU A 62 5.47 6.23 1.31
C LEU A 62 5.96 6.11 -0.15
N GLY A 63 5.62 7.07 -1.02
CA GLY A 63 6.04 7.01 -2.42
C GLY A 63 7.56 7.01 -2.63
N GLY A 64 8.30 7.77 -1.79
CA GLY A 64 9.76 7.74 -1.81
C GLY A 64 10.33 6.39 -1.39
N THR A 65 9.72 5.76 -0.38
CA THR A 65 10.11 4.42 0.07
C THR A 65 9.82 3.37 -1.00
N LEU A 66 8.65 3.42 -1.64
CA LEU A 66 8.29 2.54 -2.75
C LEU A 66 9.22 2.71 -3.94
N THR A 67 9.66 3.93 -4.24
CA THR A 67 10.67 4.21 -5.27
C THR A 67 11.99 3.49 -4.95
N LEU A 68 12.48 3.60 -3.71
CA LEU A 68 13.72 2.93 -3.28
C LEU A 68 13.62 1.41 -3.36
N LEU A 69 12.48 0.84 -2.97
CA LEU A 69 12.22 -0.60 -3.05
C LEU A 69 12.15 -1.08 -4.50
N ALA A 70 11.48 -0.33 -5.37
CA ALA A 70 11.41 -0.64 -6.80
C ALA A 70 12.81 -0.58 -7.46
N ASP A 71 13.65 0.39 -7.08
CA ASP A 71 15.03 0.51 -7.61
C ASP A 71 15.90 -0.71 -7.29
N VAL A 72 15.63 -1.40 -6.17
CA VAL A 72 16.30 -2.66 -5.80
C VAL A 72 15.54 -3.92 -6.26
N GLY A 73 14.46 -3.74 -7.03
CA GLY A 73 13.75 -4.82 -7.71
C GLY A 73 12.64 -5.48 -6.90
N PHE A 74 12.16 -4.88 -5.80
CA PHE A 74 11.06 -5.42 -5.03
C PHE A 74 9.73 -5.26 -5.78
N ASP A 75 8.93 -6.32 -5.82
CA ASP A 75 7.55 -6.25 -6.30
C ASP A 75 6.57 -5.68 -5.24
N GLU A 76 5.28 -5.54 -5.56
CA GLU A 76 4.30 -4.98 -4.63
C GLU A 76 4.08 -5.87 -3.39
N THR A 77 4.22 -7.19 -3.52
CA THR A 77 4.07 -8.11 -2.39
C THR A 77 5.28 -8.03 -1.47
N GLU A 78 6.49 -8.06 -2.02
CA GLU A 78 7.75 -7.92 -1.31
C GLU A 78 7.86 -6.55 -0.63
N SER A 79 7.45 -5.49 -1.33
CA SER A 79 7.41 -4.14 -0.78
C SER A 79 6.44 -4.04 0.40
N ALA A 80 5.25 -4.63 0.29
CA ALA A 80 4.30 -4.68 1.39
C ALA A 80 4.84 -5.49 2.58
N ILE A 81 5.52 -6.62 2.33
CA ILE A 81 6.17 -7.38 3.40
C ILE A 81 7.23 -6.53 4.09
N TRP A 82 8.10 -5.87 3.34
CA TRP A 82 9.17 -5.04 3.90
C TRP A 82 8.60 -3.88 4.74
N LEU A 83 7.58 -3.19 4.24
CA LEU A 83 6.95 -2.04 4.91
C LEU A 83 6.29 -2.40 6.25
N PHE A 84 5.75 -3.62 6.37
CA PHE A 84 4.97 -4.04 7.54
C PHE A 84 5.69 -5.06 8.43
N THR A 85 6.86 -5.54 8.02
CA THR A 85 7.72 -6.33 8.89
C THR A 85 8.23 -5.40 9.99
N THR A 86 7.86 -5.70 11.23
CA THR A 86 8.35 -4.95 12.40
C THR A 86 9.87 -5.13 12.48
N ASP A 87 10.60 -4.02 12.55
CA ASP A 87 12.02 -4.06 12.86
C ASP A 87 12.14 -4.26 14.37
N ASP A 88 12.45 -5.50 14.78
CA ASP A 88 12.65 -5.86 16.19
C ASP A 88 13.88 -5.17 16.84
N SER A 89 14.52 -4.23 16.15
CA SER A 89 15.69 -3.47 16.63
C SER A 89 15.41 -2.04 17.12
N LEU A 90 14.16 -1.57 17.08
CA LEU A 90 13.78 -0.18 17.46
C LEU A 90 13.29 -0.03 18.91
#